data_AF-A0A5B8VIJ2-F1
#
_entry.id   AF-A0A5B8VIJ2-F1
#
_cell.length_a   1.000
_cell.length_b   1.000
_cell.length_c   1.000
_cell.angle_alpha   90.00
_cell.angle_beta   90.00
_cell.angle_gamma   90.00
#
_symmetry.space_group_name_H-M   'P 1'
#
loop_
_entity.id
_entity.type
_entity.pdbx_description
1 polymer ?
#
loop_
_entity_poly.entity_id
_entity_poly.type
_entity_poly.pdbx_seq_one_letter_code
_entity_poly.pdbx_strand_id
1 'polypeptide(L)'
;MDRDSSFLILRSGIKVYGGYAPGGSTLRDYVANPTILSGNIGNTNDPVDNSEHVLVVAGVGQSADSVVLDGLIFSDASGSSIINSTKIYNGIAVLRTAGGGVNTTGNQSDHIAFRYCTFSNNLVHVSIGGGGMYNEASSPLVSSCVFFRNTVNGSGGGMFNAGASPTIDHCSFLDNIVQGSGGGVFNIDNSNPLISNSLFRGNSVKGTGGAGIFNSGNNGTIINCTFSANQTSNVTTNNTGGAGIYNLNCSPPITQCTFTDNLSYGLGGGGYLISMHRR
;
A
#
# COMPACT_ATOMS: atom_id res chain seq x y z
N MET A 1 21.62 7.90 -13.68
CA MET A 1 21.53 6.52 -13.19
C MET A 1 20.26 5.89 -13.74
N ASP A 2 20.24 4.58 -13.96
CA ASP A 2 19.05 3.90 -14.46
C ASP A 2 18.06 3.70 -13.31
N ARG A 3 16.98 4.49 -13.30
CA ARG A 3 15.93 4.43 -12.26
C ARG A 3 15.01 3.22 -12.41
N ASP A 4 15.11 2.46 -13.49
CA ASP A 4 14.43 1.16 -13.60
C ASP A 4 15.22 0.03 -12.89
N SER A 5 16.28 0.36 -12.13
CA SER A 5 17.05 -0.60 -11.33
C SER A 5 16.20 -1.13 -10.18
N SER A 6 15.44 -2.18 -10.46
CA SER A 6 14.50 -2.83 -9.53
C SER A 6 14.79 -4.32 -9.41
N PHE A 7 14.46 -4.91 -8.28
CA PHE A 7 14.34 -6.35 -8.16
C PHE A 7 13.12 -6.82 -8.97
N LEU A 8 13.26 -7.92 -9.72
CA LEU A 8 12.21 -8.39 -10.62
C LEU A 8 11.81 -9.82 -10.28
N ILE A 9 10.50 -10.05 -10.11
CA ILE A 9 9.90 -11.38 -10.01
C ILE A 9 8.89 -11.51 -11.15
N LEU A 10 9.31 -12.21 -12.20
CA LEU A 10 8.54 -12.39 -13.44
C LEU A 10 8.10 -13.85 -13.63
N ARG A 11 8.23 -14.67 -12.58
CA ARG A 11 7.89 -16.10 -12.57
C ARG A 11 7.56 -16.57 -11.16
N SER A 12 6.94 -17.74 -11.06
CA SER A 12 6.64 -18.45 -9.81
C SER A 12 7.83 -19.15 -9.17
N GLY A 13 7.58 -19.71 -7.98
CA GLY A 13 8.51 -20.60 -7.27
C GLY A 13 9.70 -19.85 -6.65
N ILE A 14 9.56 -18.55 -6.44
CA ILE A 14 10.60 -17.68 -5.86
C ILE A 14 10.24 -17.41 -4.41
N LYS A 15 11.10 -17.84 -3.50
CA LYS A 15 10.94 -17.58 -2.06
C LYS A 15 12.19 -16.87 -1.56
N VAL A 16 12.02 -15.68 -1.00
CA VAL A 16 13.08 -14.83 -0.49
C VAL A 16 12.82 -14.55 0.98
N TYR A 17 13.78 -14.93 1.82
CA TYR A 17 13.70 -14.79 3.27
C TYR A 17 14.82 -13.87 3.76
N GLY A 18 14.47 -12.71 4.32
CA GLY A 18 15.38 -11.86 5.07
C GLY A 18 15.49 -12.29 6.53
N GLY A 19 16.38 -11.65 7.29
CA GLY A 19 16.52 -11.86 8.73
C GLY A 19 17.65 -12.78 9.16
N TYR A 20 18.65 -13.02 8.32
CA TYR A 20 19.81 -13.84 8.70
C TYR A 20 20.99 -12.96 9.08
N ALA A 21 21.69 -13.34 10.16
CA ALA A 21 22.88 -12.63 10.59
C ALA A 21 23.99 -12.69 9.51
N PRO A 22 24.84 -11.66 9.40
CA PRO A 22 26.01 -11.70 8.54
C PRO A 22 26.87 -12.95 8.83
N GLY A 23 27.34 -13.62 7.78
CA GLY A 23 28.13 -14.84 7.90
C GLY A 23 27.33 -16.15 7.88
N GLY A 24 26.00 -16.11 7.65
CA GLY A 24 25.22 -17.28 7.26
C GLY A 24 24.67 -18.12 8.41
N SER A 25 24.26 -17.48 9.52
CA SER A 25 23.49 -18.15 10.58
C SER A 25 22.23 -18.82 10.00
N THR A 26 21.87 -20.00 10.51
CA THR A 26 20.59 -20.65 10.20
C THR A 26 19.44 -20.14 11.07
N LEU A 27 19.74 -19.47 12.19
CA LEU A 27 18.73 -18.83 13.02
C LEU A 27 18.29 -17.52 12.37
N ARG A 28 17.00 -17.45 12.07
CA ARG A 28 16.35 -16.29 11.45
C ARG A 28 15.74 -15.38 12.51
N ASP A 29 16.12 -14.11 12.48
CA ASP A 29 15.52 -13.01 13.24
C ASP A 29 15.50 -11.75 12.38
N TYR A 30 14.32 -11.46 11.81
CA TYR A 30 14.11 -10.33 10.89
C TYR A 30 14.11 -8.97 11.58
N VAL A 31 13.97 -8.94 12.91
CA VAL A 31 14.01 -7.71 13.70
C VAL A 31 15.46 -7.38 14.05
N ALA A 32 16.23 -8.36 14.52
CA ALA A 32 17.63 -8.17 14.87
C ALA A 32 18.56 -8.04 13.64
N ASN A 33 18.20 -8.66 12.51
CA ASN A 33 19.03 -8.70 11.30
C ASN A 33 18.26 -8.18 10.08
N PRO A 34 17.96 -6.88 9.99
CA PRO A 34 17.14 -6.33 8.92
C PRO A 34 17.78 -6.58 7.55
N THR A 35 16.98 -7.05 6.60
CA THR A 35 17.38 -7.21 5.18
C THR A 35 16.72 -6.11 4.36
N ILE A 36 17.51 -5.12 3.95
CA ILE A 36 17.03 -3.90 3.31
C ILE A 36 17.29 -3.95 1.80
N LEU A 37 16.22 -3.78 1.03
CA LEU A 37 16.24 -3.49 -0.39
C LEU A 37 15.86 -2.01 -0.54
N SER A 38 16.84 -1.17 -0.86
CA SER A 38 16.64 0.28 -0.96
C SER A 38 16.62 0.72 -2.43
N GLY A 39 15.70 1.63 -2.76
CA GLY A 39 15.67 2.34 -4.03
C GLY A 39 16.69 3.47 -4.12
N ASN A 40 17.44 3.75 -3.05
CA ASN A 40 18.48 4.77 -3.04
C ASN A 40 19.73 4.29 -3.78
N ILE A 41 19.73 4.46 -5.11
CA ILE A 41 20.80 4.00 -6.00
C ILE A 41 21.87 5.07 -6.26
N GLY A 42 21.75 6.22 -5.60
CA GLY A 42 22.47 7.43 -5.95
C GLY A 42 22.87 8.31 -4.79
N ASN A 43 22.53 9.59 -4.89
CA ASN A 43 22.77 10.53 -3.80
C ASN A 43 21.78 10.27 -2.67
N THR A 44 22.32 9.87 -1.52
CA THR A 44 21.52 9.52 -0.34
C THR A 44 20.51 10.58 0.12
N ASN A 45 20.70 11.85 -0.23
CA ASN A 45 19.84 12.97 0.16
C ASN A 45 18.93 13.49 -0.98
N ASP A 46 18.97 12.87 -2.17
CA ASP A 46 18.20 13.31 -3.33
C ASP A 46 17.29 12.18 -3.84
N PRO A 47 15.99 12.20 -3.53
CA PRO A 47 15.08 11.16 -4.00
C PRO A 47 14.81 11.22 -5.51
N VAL A 48 15.33 12.21 -6.25
CA VAL A 48 15.10 12.33 -7.70
C VAL A 48 15.83 11.24 -8.49
N ASP A 49 16.95 10.73 -7.97
CA ASP A 49 17.76 9.70 -8.64
C ASP A 49 17.46 8.27 -8.16
N ASN A 50 16.60 8.12 -7.14
CA ASN A 50 16.19 6.82 -6.62
C ASN A 50 15.41 6.00 -7.67
N SER A 51 15.48 4.68 -7.53
CA SER A 51 14.71 3.73 -8.33
C SER A 51 13.22 4.03 -8.26
N GLU A 52 12.54 3.84 -9.38
CA GLU A 52 11.10 4.02 -9.50
C GLU A 52 10.32 2.98 -8.69
N HIS A 53 10.82 1.76 -8.68
CA HIS A 53 10.34 0.67 -7.84
C HIS A 53 11.52 0.02 -7.12
N VAL A 54 11.36 -0.41 -5.86
CA VAL A 54 12.31 -1.36 -5.27
C VAL A 54 12.09 -2.74 -5.87
N LEU A 55 10.84 -3.21 -5.94
CA LEU A 55 10.49 -4.53 -6.47
C LEU A 55 9.31 -4.43 -7.44
N VAL A 56 9.41 -5.17 -8.55
CA VAL A 56 8.30 -5.40 -9.50
C VAL A 56 7.97 -6.88 -9.54
N VAL A 57 6.69 -7.20 -9.34
CA VAL A 57 6.12 -8.55 -9.53
C VAL A 57 5.10 -8.48 -10.66
N ALA A 58 5.40 -9.07 -11.81
CA ALA A 58 4.55 -8.91 -13.00
C ALA A 58 4.39 -10.19 -13.83
N GLY A 59 3.16 -10.44 -14.26
CA GLY A 59 2.82 -11.52 -15.18
C GLY A 59 2.99 -12.94 -14.61
N VAL A 60 2.87 -13.14 -13.29
CA VAL A 60 2.89 -14.48 -12.69
C VAL A 60 1.57 -15.19 -12.99
N GLY A 61 1.63 -16.32 -13.71
CA GLY A 61 0.46 -17.08 -14.16
C GLY A 61 -0.34 -17.77 -13.04
N GLN A 62 -1.55 -18.25 -13.34
CA GLN A 62 -2.50 -18.78 -12.35
C GLN A 62 -2.03 -20.08 -11.66
N SER A 63 -1.50 -21.06 -12.41
CA SER A 63 -1.07 -22.37 -11.88
C SER A 63 0.35 -22.39 -11.32
N ALA A 64 0.82 -21.23 -10.88
CA ALA A 64 2.23 -21.01 -10.64
C ALA A 64 2.54 -21.23 -9.15
N ASP A 65 3.64 -21.94 -8.83
CA ASP A 65 4.08 -22.14 -7.44
C ASP A 65 4.27 -20.78 -6.73
N SER A 66 4.14 -20.81 -5.41
CA SER A 66 4.20 -19.66 -4.53
C SER A 66 5.40 -18.74 -4.78
N VAL A 67 5.09 -17.44 -4.78
CA VAL A 67 6.06 -16.37 -4.63
C VAL A 67 5.97 -15.88 -3.19
N VAL A 68 7.06 -15.96 -2.44
CA VAL A 68 7.07 -15.57 -1.01
C VAL A 68 8.20 -14.58 -0.74
N LEU A 69 7.84 -13.42 -0.20
CA LEU A 69 8.76 -12.40 0.27
C LEU A 69 8.54 -12.27 1.78
N ASP A 70 9.56 -12.60 2.57
CA ASP A 70 9.40 -12.75 4.02
C ASP A 70 10.52 -12.04 4.79
N GLY A 71 10.20 -11.06 5.63
CA GLY A 71 11.17 -10.34 6.47
C GLY A 71 12.08 -9.38 5.71
N LEU A 72 11.57 -8.76 4.65
CA LEU A 72 12.30 -7.79 3.82
C LEU A 72 11.82 -6.37 4.07
N ILE A 73 12.71 -5.40 3.92
CA ILE A 73 12.40 -3.97 3.96
C ILE A 73 12.54 -3.41 2.55
N PHE A 74 11.48 -2.78 2.03
CA PHE A 74 11.44 -2.07 0.75
C PHE A 74 11.37 -0.57 1.02
N SER A 75 12.49 0.14 0.83
CA SER A 75 12.60 1.54 1.24
C SER A 75 13.12 2.48 0.16
N ASP A 76 12.80 3.75 0.35
CA ASP A 76 13.42 4.89 -0.35
C ASP A 76 13.31 4.84 -1.88
N ALA A 77 12.32 4.13 -2.44
CA ALA A 77 12.00 4.33 -3.85
C ALA A 77 11.32 5.66 -4.08
N SER A 78 11.47 6.18 -5.29
CA SER A 78 10.85 7.42 -5.74
C SER A 78 10.28 7.17 -7.11
N GLY A 79 8.95 7.06 -7.21
CA GLY A 79 8.25 6.83 -8.47
C GLY A 79 8.55 7.93 -9.49
N SER A 80 8.27 7.67 -10.77
CA SER A 80 8.41 8.67 -11.81
C SER A 80 7.44 9.84 -11.60
N SER A 81 7.87 11.05 -11.95
CA SER A 81 7.01 12.23 -12.06
C SER A 81 6.34 12.35 -13.44
N ILE A 82 6.71 11.49 -14.39
CA ILE A 82 6.20 11.50 -15.76
C ILE A 82 4.91 10.67 -15.81
N ILE A 83 3.78 11.35 -15.97
CA ILE A 83 2.44 10.74 -16.03
C ILE A 83 2.35 9.76 -17.21
N ASN A 84 1.68 8.62 -16.99
CA ASN A 84 1.49 7.54 -17.96
C ASN A 84 2.79 6.90 -18.49
N SER A 85 3.91 7.06 -17.77
CA SER A 85 5.15 6.37 -18.12
C SER A 85 5.11 4.91 -17.66
N THR A 86 5.42 3.99 -18.58
CA THR A 86 5.36 2.54 -18.33
C THR A 86 6.61 1.82 -18.80
N LYS A 87 7.00 0.75 -18.10
CA LYS A 87 7.97 -0.24 -18.56
C LYS A 87 7.30 -1.59 -18.77
N ILE A 88 7.66 -2.30 -19.83
CA ILE A 88 7.11 -3.63 -20.10
C ILE A 88 7.95 -4.68 -19.36
N TYR A 89 7.29 -5.47 -18.53
CA TYR A 89 7.86 -6.65 -17.87
C TYR A 89 6.98 -7.87 -18.16
N ASN A 90 7.57 -8.93 -18.72
CA ASN A 90 6.83 -10.16 -19.05
C ASN A 90 5.55 -9.92 -19.88
N GLY A 91 5.61 -8.98 -20.84
CA GLY A 91 4.45 -8.59 -21.66
C GLY A 91 3.42 -7.69 -20.97
N ILE A 92 3.61 -7.37 -19.69
CA ILE A 92 2.74 -6.51 -18.88
C ILE A 92 3.31 -5.10 -18.81
N ALA A 93 2.49 -4.09 -19.07
CA ALA A 93 2.88 -2.70 -18.88
C ALA A 93 2.76 -2.33 -17.39
N VAL A 94 3.88 -1.95 -16.78
CA VAL A 94 3.96 -1.54 -15.37
C VAL A 94 4.17 -0.03 -15.31
N LEU A 95 3.30 0.66 -14.57
CA LEU A 95 3.39 2.10 -14.36
C LEU A 95 4.59 2.46 -13.48
N ARG A 96 5.48 3.31 -14.00
CA ARG A 96 6.63 3.84 -13.26
C ARG A 96 6.24 4.81 -12.16
N THR A 97 5.02 5.31 -12.23
CA THR A 97 4.48 6.32 -11.32
C THR A 97 3.87 5.74 -10.06
N ALA A 98 3.74 4.41 -9.94
CA ALA A 98 2.95 3.76 -8.89
C ALA A 98 3.72 2.58 -8.28
N GLY A 99 3.53 2.30 -6.99
CA GLY A 99 4.21 1.15 -6.35
C GLY A 99 5.69 1.42 -6.09
N GLY A 100 6.01 2.50 -5.37
CA GLY A 100 7.40 2.87 -5.08
C GLY A 100 8.15 1.73 -4.38
N GLY A 101 7.66 1.29 -3.23
CA GLY A 101 8.22 0.10 -2.58
C GLY A 101 8.05 -1.13 -3.47
N VAL A 102 6.81 -1.50 -3.75
CA VAL A 102 6.49 -2.67 -4.56
C VAL A 102 5.38 -2.37 -5.55
N ASN A 103 5.56 -2.82 -6.79
CA ASN A 103 4.52 -2.83 -7.80
C ASN A 103 4.16 -4.28 -8.16
N THR A 104 2.90 -4.66 -7.96
CA THR A 104 2.36 -5.95 -8.39
C THR A 104 1.31 -5.74 -9.48
N THR A 105 1.59 -6.15 -10.71
CA THR A 105 0.71 -5.87 -11.86
C THR A 105 0.49 -7.10 -12.73
N GLY A 106 -0.78 -7.36 -13.07
CA GLY A 106 -1.16 -8.39 -14.04
C GLY A 106 -0.79 -9.81 -13.62
N ASN A 107 -0.83 -10.11 -12.31
CA ASN A 107 -0.57 -11.45 -11.81
C ASN A 107 -1.88 -12.21 -11.60
N GLN A 108 -2.00 -13.35 -12.29
CA GLN A 108 -3.14 -14.25 -12.18
C GLN A 108 -3.01 -15.21 -10.99
N SER A 109 -1.80 -15.34 -10.42
CA SER A 109 -1.56 -16.16 -9.24
C SER A 109 -2.19 -15.56 -7.99
N ASP A 110 -2.83 -16.41 -7.21
CA ASP A 110 -3.30 -16.18 -5.83
C ASP A 110 -2.26 -16.59 -4.77
N HIS A 111 -1.06 -17.03 -5.19
CA HIS A 111 0.02 -17.52 -4.31
C HIS A 111 1.20 -16.54 -4.18
N ILE A 112 0.95 -15.24 -4.32
CA ILE A 112 1.95 -14.19 -4.05
C ILE A 112 1.75 -13.71 -2.61
N ALA A 113 2.78 -13.89 -1.77
CA ALA A 113 2.71 -13.55 -0.35
C ALA A 113 3.85 -12.62 0.09
N PHE A 114 3.49 -11.57 0.82
CA PHE A 114 4.40 -10.70 1.55
C PHE A 114 4.14 -10.90 3.05
N ARG A 115 5.19 -11.25 3.80
CA ARG A 115 5.09 -11.60 5.22
C ARG A 115 6.16 -10.88 6.01
N TYR A 116 5.82 -10.30 7.16
CA TYR A 116 6.81 -9.63 8.02
C TYR A 116 7.64 -8.58 7.27
N CYS A 117 7.09 -8.00 6.21
CA CYS A 117 7.77 -7.03 5.37
C CYS A 117 7.50 -5.61 5.86
N THR A 118 8.46 -4.71 5.64
CA THR A 118 8.28 -3.27 5.86
C THR A 118 8.39 -2.52 4.55
N PHE A 119 7.47 -1.59 4.30
CA PHE A 119 7.44 -0.69 3.15
C PHE A 119 7.54 0.73 3.68
N SER A 120 8.70 1.38 3.52
CA SER A 120 8.98 2.63 4.24
C SER A 120 9.63 3.73 3.42
N ASN A 121 9.23 4.97 3.69
CA ASN A 121 9.82 6.17 3.08
C ASN A 121 9.79 6.17 1.54
N ASN A 122 8.84 5.47 0.94
CA ASN A 122 8.69 5.48 -0.51
C ASN A 122 7.89 6.73 -0.93
N LEU A 123 8.33 7.36 -2.01
CA LEU A 123 7.80 8.62 -2.54
C LEU A 123 7.16 8.41 -3.91
N VAL A 124 5.98 8.99 -4.12
CA VAL A 124 5.33 9.05 -5.44
C VAL A 124 4.86 10.48 -5.72
N HIS A 125 5.19 11.00 -6.91
CA HIS A 125 5.03 12.43 -7.24
C HIS A 125 3.74 12.80 -7.96
N VAL A 126 2.95 11.81 -8.41
CA VAL A 126 1.77 12.03 -9.26
C VAL A 126 0.51 11.34 -8.71
N SER A 127 -0.60 11.45 -9.45
CA SER A 127 -1.97 11.15 -8.99
C SER A 127 -2.27 9.67 -8.70
N ILE A 128 -1.66 8.73 -9.44
CA ILE A 128 -1.77 7.29 -9.20
C ILE A 128 -0.68 6.90 -8.19
N GLY A 129 -1.05 6.32 -7.05
CA GLY A 129 -0.10 6.10 -5.95
C GLY A 129 0.17 4.64 -5.61
N GLY A 130 0.08 4.27 -4.34
CA GLY A 130 0.68 3.05 -3.80
C GLY A 130 2.13 3.29 -3.42
N GLY A 131 2.38 4.21 -2.49
CA GLY A 131 3.75 4.56 -2.08
C GLY A 131 4.50 3.33 -1.60
N GLY A 132 3.92 2.60 -0.65
CA GLY A 132 4.46 1.31 -0.21
C GLY A 132 4.21 0.18 -1.22
N MET A 133 2.96 -0.03 -1.62
CA MET A 133 2.57 -1.09 -2.56
C MET A 133 1.47 -0.63 -3.52
N TYR A 134 1.61 -0.97 -4.79
CA TYR A 134 0.56 -0.84 -5.81
C TYR A 134 0.18 -2.21 -6.34
N ASN A 135 -1.12 -2.49 -6.38
CA ASN A 135 -1.67 -3.74 -6.88
C ASN A 135 -2.67 -3.43 -8.01
N GLU A 136 -2.35 -3.88 -9.22
CA GLU A 136 -3.20 -3.74 -10.40
C GLU A 136 -3.48 -5.13 -11.00
N ALA A 137 -4.75 -5.53 -11.01
CA ALA A 137 -5.16 -6.87 -11.44
C ALA A 137 -4.29 -7.99 -10.80
N SER A 138 -3.92 -7.80 -9.54
CA SER A 138 -3.10 -8.72 -8.74
C SER A 138 -3.58 -8.69 -7.30
N SER A 139 -3.80 -9.85 -6.69
CA SER A 139 -4.41 -9.95 -5.35
C SER A 139 -3.48 -10.67 -4.36
N PRO A 140 -2.36 -10.05 -3.93
CA PRO A 140 -1.42 -10.70 -3.02
C PRO A 140 -2.00 -10.91 -1.62
N LEU A 141 -1.45 -11.89 -0.91
CA LEU A 141 -1.56 -12.01 0.55
C LEU A 141 -0.50 -11.10 1.20
N VAL A 142 -0.94 -10.19 2.05
CA VAL A 142 -0.07 -9.29 2.81
C VAL A 142 -0.34 -9.50 4.29
N SER A 143 0.60 -10.10 5.00
CA SER A 143 0.40 -10.45 6.40
C SER A 143 1.55 -10.04 7.33
N SER A 144 1.20 -9.54 8.51
CA SER A 144 2.19 -9.06 9.50
C SER A 144 3.15 -8.01 8.94
N CYS A 145 2.69 -7.18 7.99
CA CYS A 145 3.52 -6.19 7.31
C CYS A 145 3.31 -4.78 7.88
N VAL A 146 4.29 -3.91 7.67
CA VAL A 146 4.25 -2.51 8.09
C VAL A 146 4.42 -1.58 6.89
N PHE A 147 3.51 -0.64 6.72
CA PHE A 147 3.56 0.43 5.72
C PHE A 147 3.75 1.75 6.44
N PHE A 148 4.96 2.31 6.39
CA PHE A 148 5.38 3.41 7.27
C PHE A 148 5.93 4.61 6.52
N ARG A 149 5.39 5.80 6.77
CA ARG A 149 5.91 7.07 6.23
C ARG A 149 6.07 7.09 4.71
N ASN A 150 5.20 6.40 3.99
CA ASN A 150 5.15 6.54 2.54
C ASN A 150 4.42 7.84 2.19
N THR A 151 4.98 8.59 1.23
CA THR A 151 4.49 9.91 0.84
C THR A 151 4.04 9.90 -0.61
N VAL A 152 2.80 10.31 -0.88
CA VAL A 152 2.24 10.28 -2.23
C VAL A 152 1.50 11.59 -2.55
N ASN A 153 1.84 12.22 -3.66
CA ASN A 153 1.09 13.37 -4.21
C ASN A 153 -0.26 12.95 -4.86
N GLY A 154 -0.53 11.65 -4.90
CA GLY A 154 -1.74 11.02 -5.42
C GLY A 154 -2.58 10.39 -4.32
N SER A 155 -2.96 9.12 -4.48
CA SER A 155 -3.77 8.36 -3.52
C SER A 155 -3.11 7.05 -3.10
N GLY A 156 -3.49 6.45 -1.97
CA GLY A 156 -2.93 5.16 -1.52
C GLY A 156 -1.50 5.29 -0.99
N GLY A 157 -1.34 5.88 0.19
CA GLY A 157 -0.02 6.12 0.78
C GLY A 157 0.72 4.81 1.07
N GLY A 158 0.11 3.97 1.91
CA GLY A 158 0.60 2.63 2.14
C GLY A 158 0.35 1.69 0.97
N MET A 159 -0.91 1.56 0.55
CA MET A 159 -1.32 0.64 -0.51
C MET A 159 -2.39 1.24 -1.44
N PHE A 160 -2.30 0.92 -2.72
CA PHE A 160 -3.31 1.25 -3.72
C PHE A 160 -3.72 -0.02 -4.47
N ASN A 161 -5.04 -0.27 -4.58
CA ASN A 161 -5.61 -1.44 -5.25
C ASN A 161 -6.54 -0.99 -6.39
N ALA A 162 -6.26 -1.44 -7.62
CA ALA A 162 -7.09 -1.27 -8.81
C ALA A 162 -7.41 -2.63 -9.45
N GLY A 163 -8.68 -3.00 -9.56
CA GLY A 163 -9.09 -4.33 -10.02
C GLY A 163 -8.46 -5.47 -9.19
N ALA A 164 -8.15 -5.21 -7.92
CA ALA A 164 -7.33 -6.07 -7.06
C ALA A 164 -8.01 -6.31 -5.72
N SER A 165 -8.03 -7.55 -5.24
CA SER A 165 -8.68 -7.93 -3.98
C SER A 165 -7.70 -8.62 -3.03
N PRO A 166 -6.63 -7.93 -2.58
CA PRO A 166 -5.66 -8.52 -1.68
C PRO A 166 -6.28 -8.91 -0.34
N THR A 167 -5.66 -9.89 0.32
CA THR A 167 -5.93 -10.18 1.73
C THR A 167 -4.88 -9.49 2.58
N ILE A 168 -5.32 -8.61 3.49
CA ILE A 168 -4.48 -7.78 4.35
C ILE A 168 -4.78 -8.16 5.80
N ASP A 169 -3.82 -8.79 6.47
CA ASP A 169 -4.04 -9.35 7.79
C ASP A 169 -2.89 -9.02 8.77
N HIS A 170 -3.22 -8.62 10.00
CA HIS A 170 -2.22 -8.23 11.01
C HIS A 170 -1.24 -7.15 10.52
N CYS A 171 -1.67 -6.25 9.65
CA CYS A 171 -0.82 -5.22 9.08
C CYS A 171 -0.93 -3.90 9.85
N SER A 172 0.10 -3.06 9.74
CA SER A 172 0.11 -1.70 10.29
C SER A 172 0.37 -0.67 9.20
N PHE A 173 -0.55 0.28 9.02
CA PHE A 173 -0.43 1.42 8.12
C PHE A 173 -0.23 2.68 8.97
N LEU A 174 1.00 3.18 9.00
CA LEU A 174 1.48 4.13 9.98
C LEU A 174 2.04 5.38 9.30
N ASP A 175 1.53 6.55 9.70
CA ASP A 175 2.10 7.86 9.36
C ASP A 175 2.30 8.07 7.85
N ASN A 176 1.44 7.47 7.00
CA ASN A 176 1.50 7.70 5.57
C ASN A 176 0.86 9.04 5.22
N ILE A 177 1.48 9.80 4.32
CA ILE A 177 1.10 11.17 4.00
C ILE A 177 0.69 11.25 2.53
N VAL A 178 -0.53 11.72 2.28
CA VAL A 178 -1.13 11.67 0.96
C VAL A 178 -1.82 12.99 0.63
N GLN A 179 -1.68 13.47 -0.61
CA GLN A 179 -2.34 14.70 -1.05
C GLN A 179 -3.77 14.44 -1.57
N GLY A 180 -4.02 13.27 -2.15
CA GLY A 180 -5.33 12.82 -2.64
C GLY A 180 -6.17 12.11 -1.57
N SER A 181 -6.24 10.78 -1.59
CA SER A 181 -7.14 10.00 -0.71
C SER A 181 -6.54 8.66 -0.33
N GLY A 182 -7.07 8.01 0.72
CA GLY A 182 -6.59 6.68 1.13
C GLY A 182 -5.17 6.73 1.69
N GLY A 183 -4.99 7.32 2.88
CA GLY A 183 -3.66 7.46 3.48
C GLY A 183 -3.00 6.11 3.73
N GLY A 184 -3.72 5.19 4.38
CA GLY A 184 -3.31 3.80 4.50
C GLY A 184 -3.57 3.01 3.22
N VAL A 185 -4.85 2.84 2.86
CA VAL A 185 -5.27 2.03 1.70
C VAL A 185 -6.26 2.81 0.83
N PHE A 186 -6.08 2.74 -0.49
CA PHE A 186 -7.03 3.25 -1.48
C PHE A 186 -7.51 2.11 -2.39
N ASN A 187 -8.83 1.92 -2.49
CA ASN A 187 -9.46 0.85 -3.30
C ASN A 187 -10.36 1.46 -4.37
N ILE A 188 -10.17 1.03 -5.63
CA ILE A 188 -10.97 1.46 -6.80
C ILE A 188 -11.16 0.29 -7.79
N ASP A 189 -12.01 0.48 -8.80
CA ASP A 189 -12.17 -0.44 -9.93
C ASP A 189 -12.56 -1.87 -9.53
N ASN A 190 -13.60 -2.01 -8.70
CA ASN A 190 -14.09 -3.30 -8.19
C ASN A 190 -13.06 -4.05 -7.32
N SER A 191 -12.19 -3.33 -6.62
CA SER A 191 -11.23 -3.88 -5.65
C SER A 191 -11.90 -4.21 -4.32
N ASN A 192 -12.07 -5.50 -3.99
CA ASN A 192 -12.78 -5.97 -2.80
C ASN A 192 -11.83 -6.65 -1.80
N PRO A 193 -10.88 -5.92 -1.18
CA PRO A 193 -9.93 -6.54 -0.26
C PRO A 193 -10.63 -7.09 0.99
N LEU A 194 -10.03 -8.13 1.57
CA LEU A 194 -10.30 -8.55 2.94
C LEU A 194 -9.25 -7.91 3.84
N ILE A 195 -9.67 -7.03 4.75
CA ILE A 195 -8.79 -6.34 5.69
C ILE A 195 -9.17 -6.74 7.11
N SER A 196 -8.26 -7.43 7.79
CA SER A 196 -8.49 -7.96 9.14
C SER A 196 -7.36 -7.66 10.10
N ASN A 197 -7.70 -7.55 11.40
CA ASN A 197 -6.73 -7.51 12.50
C ASN A 197 -5.65 -6.42 12.35
N SER A 198 -5.98 -5.32 11.66
CA SER A 198 -4.99 -4.36 11.18
C SER A 198 -5.13 -3.00 11.87
N LEU A 199 -4.01 -2.29 11.97
CA LEU A 199 -3.91 -0.96 12.57
C LEU A 199 -3.70 0.10 11.48
N PHE A 200 -4.51 1.14 11.50
CA PHE A 200 -4.35 2.36 10.71
C PHE A 200 -4.14 3.52 11.66
N ARG A 201 -2.93 4.06 11.73
CA ARG A 201 -2.61 5.12 12.68
C ARG A 201 -1.83 6.28 12.07
N GLY A 202 -2.20 7.50 12.46
CA GLY A 202 -1.42 8.70 12.14
C GLY A 202 -1.37 9.03 10.65
N ASN A 203 -2.17 8.36 9.81
CA ASN A 203 -2.18 8.64 8.39
C ASN A 203 -2.84 9.99 8.14
N SER A 204 -2.27 10.77 7.22
CA SER A 204 -2.68 12.16 6.97
C SER A 204 -3.01 12.37 5.50
N VAL A 205 -4.20 12.88 5.22
CA VAL A 205 -4.70 13.15 3.86
C VAL A 205 -5.03 14.64 3.68
N LYS A 206 -4.49 15.27 2.64
CA LYS A 206 -4.88 16.65 2.27
C LYS A 206 -6.02 16.74 1.26
N GLY A 207 -6.61 15.64 0.82
CA GLY A 207 -7.71 15.64 -0.13
C GLY A 207 -9.03 15.19 0.49
N THR A 208 -9.80 14.41 -0.28
CA THR A 208 -11.24 14.20 -0.09
C THR A 208 -11.63 13.28 1.07
N GLY A 209 -10.74 12.45 1.63
CA GLY A 209 -11.07 11.62 2.80
C GLY A 209 -10.33 10.30 2.89
N GLY A 210 -10.72 9.48 3.87
CA GLY A 210 -10.23 8.12 4.05
C GLY A 210 -8.74 8.08 4.43
N ALA A 211 -8.33 8.85 5.42
CA ALA A 211 -6.93 8.86 5.85
C ALA A 211 -6.46 7.47 6.31
N GLY A 212 -7.31 6.66 6.94
CA GLY A 212 -7.08 5.22 7.06
C GLY A 212 -7.35 4.48 5.74
N ILE A 213 -8.62 4.35 5.35
CA ILE A 213 -9.04 3.63 4.13
C ILE A 213 -10.00 4.48 3.31
N PHE A 214 -9.83 4.47 1.99
CA PHE A 214 -10.78 5.01 1.03
C PHE A 214 -11.28 3.89 0.10
N ASN A 215 -12.60 3.73 0.00
CA ASN A 215 -13.26 2.78 -0.89
C ASN A 215 -14.13 3.53 -1.90
N SER A 216 -14.00 3.22 -3.20
CA SER A 216 -14.84 3.78 -4.26
C SER A 216 -15.57 2.68 -5.02
N GLY A 217 -16.87 2.54 -4.82
CA GLY A 217 -17.70 1.55 -5.52
C GLY A 217 -17.43 0.09 -5.15
N ASN A 218 -16.68 -0.17 -4.07
CA ASN A 218 -16.24 -1.52 -3.70
C ASN A 218 -16.80 -1.97 -2.34
N ASN A 219 -17.07 -3.27 -2.19
CA ASN A 219 -17.67 -3.85 -0.99
C ASN A 219 -16.75 -4.90 -0.31
N GLY A 220 -15.44 -4.62 -0.28
CA GLY A 220 -14.48 -5.41 0.51
C GLY A 220 -14.84 -5.48 1.99
N THR A 221 -14.34 -6.48 2.72
CA THR A 221 -14.68 -6.67 4.14
C THR A 221 -13.60 -6.07 5.03
N ILE A 222 -14.00 -5.33 6.06
CA ILE A 222 -13.13 -4.74 7.07
C ILE A 222 -13.56 -5.25 8.44
N ILE A 223 -12.70 -6.00 9.12
CA ILE A 223 -13.05 -6.65 10.38
C ILE A 223 -11.94 -6.57 11.41
N ASN A 224 -12.28 -6.32 12.67
CA ASN A 224 -11.33 -6.30 13.78
C ASN A 224 -10.13 -5.35 13.55
N CYS A 225 -10.39 -4.17 12.97
CA CYS A 225 -9.36 -3.18 12.68
C CYS A 225 -9.43 -2.00 13.64
N THR A 226 -8.29 -1.37 13.89
CA THR A 226 -8.20 -0.14 14.71
C THR A 226 -7.78 1.03 13.85
N PHE A 227 -8.54 2.12 13.91
CA PHE A 227 -8.25 3.39 13.26
C PHE A 227 -8.00 4.43 14.34
N SER A 228 -6.77 4.93 14.45
CA SER A 228 -6.39 5.88 15.49
C SER A 228 -5.65 7.09 14.95
N ALA A 229 -5.98 8.31 15.42
CA ALA A 229 -5.23 9.53 15.05
C ALA A 229 -5.07 9.75 13.53
N ASN A 230 -5.97 9.22 12.70
CA ASN A 230 -5.94 9.51 11.26
C ASN A 230 -6.60 10.86 11.00
N GLN A 231 -6.03 11.65 10.11
CA GLN A 231 -6.46 13.03 9.89
C GLN A 231 -6.66 13.34 8.41
N THR A 232 -7.73 14.06 8.09
CA THR A 232 -7.80 14.84 6.84
C THR A 232 -7.42 16.28 7.17
N SER A 233 -7.02 17.11 6.21
CA SER A 233 -6.66 18.51 6.50
C SER A 233 -7.16 19.53 5.48
N ASN A 234 -7.94 19.11 4.48
CA ASN A 234 -8.49 20.06 3.51
C ASN A 234 -9.78 20.66 4.03
N VAL A 235 -9.81 21.97 4.19
CA VAL A 235 -11.01 22.73 4.58
C VAL A 235 -11.73 23.32 3.35
N THR A 236 -11.14 23.20 2.15
CA THR A 236 -11.59 23.94 0.96
C THR A 236 -12.63 23.21 0.11
N THR A 237 -12.85 21.91 0.34
CA THR A 237 -13.91 21.16 -0.31
C THR A 237 -14.99 20.83 0.72
N ASN A 238 -16.24 21.11 0.38
CA ASN A 238 -17.42 20.81 1.22
C ASN A 238 -17.69 19.30 1.36
N ASN A 239 -16.70 18.45 1.04
CA ASN A 239 -16.84 17.01 0.88
C ASN A 239 -15.62 16.27 1.46
N THR A 240 -15.24 16.62 2.69
CA THR A 240 -14.26 15.82 3.42
C THR A 240 -14.95 14.60 4.02
N GLY A 241 -14.69 13.44 3.44
CA GLY A 241 -15.05 12.16 4.01
C GLY A 241 -14.46 11.90 5.40
N GLY A 242 -14.87 10.78 5.99
CA GLY A 242 -14.35 10.33 7.29
C GLY A 242 -12.84 10.09 7.27
N ALA A 243 -12.14 10.49 8.33
CA ALA A 243 -10.69 10.33 8.43
C ALA A 243 -10.25 8.88 8.70
N GLY A 244 -11.07 8.08 9.41
CA GLY A 244 -10.81 6.65 9.56
C GLY A 244 -11.05 5.89 8.26
N ILE A 245 -12.33 5.80 7.85
CA ILE A 245 -12.74 5.17 6.59
C ILE A 245 -13.66 6.15 5.84
N TYR A 246 -13.52 6.19 4.51
CA TYR A 246 -14.48 6.84 3.64
C TYR A 246 -14.94 5.88 2.53
N ASN A 247 -16.26 5.73 2.41
CA ASN A 247 -16.92 4.86 1.43
C ASN A 247 -17.69 5.73 0.44
N LEU A 248 -17.17 5.87 -0.78
CA LEU A 248 -17.83 6.56 -1.87
C LEU A 248 -18.64 5.55 -2.69
N ASN A 249 -19.96 5.75 -2.78
CA ASN A 249 -20.88 4.91 -3.56
C ASN A 249 -20.77 3.41 -3.25
N CYS A 250 -20.49 3.04 -2.01
CA CYS A 250 -20.34 1.65 -1.57
C CYS A 250 -20.72 1.46 -0.09
N SER A 251 -20.90 0.20 0.30
CA SER A 251 -21.29 -0.19 1.65
C SER A 251 -20.56 -1.46 2.09
N PRO A 252 -19.21 -1.43 2.21
CA PRO A 252 -18.44 -2.57 2.68
C PRO A 252 -18.87 -3.01 4.09
N PRO A 253 -18.89 -4.32 4.39
CA PRO A 253 -19.07 -4.80 5.76
C PRO A 253 -17.94 -4.31 6.65
N ILE A 254 -18.27 -3.51 7.68
CA ILE A 254 -17.32 -3.00 8.68
C ILE A 254 -17.77 -3.50 10.05
N THR A 255 -17.02 -4.41 10.65
CA THR A 255 -17.42 -5.06 11.92
C THR A 255 -16.25 -5.13 12.90
N GLN A 256 -16.55 -5.10 14.20
CA GLN A 256 -15.54 -5.21 15.27
C GLN A 256 -14.41 -4.18 15.16
N CYS A 257 -14.65 -3.04 14.52
CA CYS A 257 -13.63 -2.01 14.33
C CYS A 257 -13.68 -0.94 15.41
N THR A 258 -12.51 -0.45 15.82
CA THR A 258 -12.36 0.63 16.80
C THR A 258 -11.89 1.91 16.10
N PHE A 259 -12.51 3.05 16.41
CA PHE A 259 -12.15 4.36 15.87
C PHE A 259 -11.91 5.34 17.02
N THR A 260 -10.67 5.83 17.14
CA THR A 260 -10.26 6.74 18.23
C THR A 260 -9.48 7.93 17.66
N ASP A 261 -9.73 9.15 18.12
CA ASP A 261 -8.96 10.35 17.75
C ASP A 261 -8.82 10.63 16.24
N ASN A 262 -9.73 10.13 15.41
CA ASN A 262 -9.69 10.41 13.97
C ASN A 262 -10.35 11.77 13.69
N LEU A 263 -9.65 12.64 12.98
CA LEU A 263 -10.03 14.04 12.81
C LEU A 263 -10.29 14.38 11.33
N SER A 264 -11.46 14.92 11.02
CA SER A 264 -11.76 15.46 9.70
C SER A 264 -12.23 16.91 9.82
N TYR A 265 -11.78 17.79 8.91
CA TYR A 265 -11.92 19.24 9.04
C TYR A 265 -13.03 19.87 8.17
N GLY A 266 -13.93 19.07 7.58
CA GLY A 266 -15.14 19.58 6.91
C GLY A 266 -16.44 19.02 7.48
N LEU A 267 -17.58 19.45 6.91
CA LEU A 267 -18.93 19.13 7.39
C LEU A 267 -19.17 17.60 7.35
N GLY A 268 -19.10 16.96 8.53
CA GLY A 268 -19.10 15.50 8.70
C GLY A 268 -17.94 14.98 9.58
N GLY A 269 -17.08 15.88 10.06
CA GLY A 269 -15.84 15.54 10.74
C GLY A 269 -15.97 15.26 12.23
N GLY A 270 -15.86 13.99 12.60
CA GLY A 270 -15.69 13.56 13.97
C GLY A 270 -16.09 12.11 14.22
N GLY A 271 -15.66 11.20 13.35
CA GLY A 271 -15.99 9.78 13.45
C GLY A 271 -17.34 9.43 12.81
N TYR A 272 -17.29 8.54 11.83
CA TYR A 272 -18.44 7.90 11.18
C TYR A 272 -19.27 8.67 10.16
N LEU A 273 -19.10 8.26 8.89
CA LEU A 273 -20.19 8.12 7.93
C LEU A 273 -20.56 6.62 7.88
N ILE A 274 -21.18 6.09 8.95
CA ILE A 274 -22.01 4.89 8.83
C ILE A 274 -23.41 5.40 8.42
N SER A 275 -23.85 5.07 7.21
CA SER A 275 -25.27 4.85 6.97
C SER A 275 -25.66 3.60 7.77
N MET A 276 -26.15 3.77 9.00
CA MET A 276 -26.75 2.66 9.75
C MET A 276 -28.17 2.58 9.23
N HIS A 277 -28.43 1.68 8.29
CA HIS A 277 -29.76 1.10 8.23
C HIS A 277 -29.94 0.30 9.52
N ARG A 278 -30.50 0.94 10.56
CA ARG A 278 -31.18 0.20 11.63
C ARG A 278 -32.41 -0.44 11.02
N ARG A 279 -32.62 -1.73 11.30
CA ARG A 279 -33.99 -2.26 11.38
C ARG A 279 -34.70 -1.62 12.55
#